data_AF-A0A6J4XKK5-F1
#
_entry.id   AF-A0A6J4XKK5-F1
#
_cell.length_a   1.000
_cell.length_b   1.000
_cell.length_c   1.000
_cell.angle_alpha   90.00
_cell.angle_beta   90.00
_cell.angle_gamma   90.00
#
_symmetry.space_group_name_H-M   'P 1'
#
loop_
_entity.id
_entity.type
_entity.pdbx_description
1 polymer ?
#
loop_
_entity_poly.entity_id
_entity_poly.type
_entity_poly.pdbx_seq_one_letter_code
_entity_poly.pdbx_strand_id
1 'polypeptide(L)'
;MLVKRGTGLEDGWFWSLLGLASESEDANPGNLFFQVSGGLDPHGKSAGELPLNSWHHAVTTYSSADQTLKMYLDGRLDSVQTGIPSPSITTTDNLFIGRDSLNTTEGYFFQGALDDIRIYNRALSESEIIELFWEGTNYIKATIDHDKIDEDLMDFPVVMKLDESNAQDFFDRIVSDPANSLKFQVVNEQG
;
A
#
# COMPACT_ATOMS: atom_id res chain seq x y z
N MET A 1 -7.97 1.07 -9.27
CA MET A 1 -8.68 -0.21 -9.54
C MET A 1 -7.81 -1.09 -10.42
N LEU A 2 -7.69 -2.36 -10.07
CA LEU A 2 -6.90 -3.40 -10.72
C LEU A 2 -7.76 -4.67 -10.83
N VAL A 3 -7.97 -5.19 -12.03
CA VAL A 3 -8.97 -6.25 -12.28
C VAL A 3 -8.40 -7.33 -13.18
N LYS A 4 -8.55 -8.59 -12.76
CA LYS A 4 -8.21 -9.77 -13.55
C LYS A 4 -9.34 -10.80 -13.38
N ARG A 5 -10.42 -10.65 -14.13
CA ARG A 5 -11.58 -11.56 -14.08
C ARG A 5 -12.26 -11.73 -15.43
N GLY A 6 -12.87 -12.89 -15.62
CA GLY A 6 -13.68 -13.21 -16.80
C GLY A 6 -15.03 -12.51 -16.80
N THR A 7 -15.79 -12.71 -17.88
CA THR A 7 -17.14 -12.14 -18.05
C THR A 7 -18.22 -12.88 -17.24
N GLY A 8 -17.91 -14.08 -16.73
CA GLY A 8 -18.71 -14.78 -15.73
C GLY A 8 -18.26 -14.43 -14.31
N LEU A 9 -19.19 -14.40 -13.35
CA LEU A 9 -18.96 -14.02 -11.94
C LEU A 9 -18.05 -15.00 -11.15
N GLU A 10 -17.48 -16.01 -11.80
CA GLU A 10 -16.86 -17.17 -11.15
C GLU A 10 -15.36 -17.35 -11.43
N ASP A 11 -14.68 -16.45 -12.17
CA ASP A 11 -13.26 -16.64 -12.47
C ASP A 11 -12.44 -15.35 -12.40
N GLY A 12 -11.50 -15.29 -11.44
CA GLY A 12 -10.55 -14.19 -11.26
C GLY A 12 -10.60 -13.46 -9.91
N TRP A 13 -10.17 -12.20 -9.91
CA TRP A 13 -10.19 -11.30 -8.76
C TRP A 13 -10.26 -9.83 -9.20
N PHE A 14 -10.67 -8.98 -8.27
CA PHE A 14 -10.51 -7.53 -8.43
C PHE A 14 -10.08 -6.87 -7.13
N TRP A 15 -9.33 -5.80 -7.29
CA TRP A 15 -8.91 -4.88 -6.27
C TRP A 15 -9.35 -3.48 -6.66
N SER A 16 -10.14 -2.82 -5.82
CA SER A 16 -10.73 -1.53 -6.16
C SER A 16 -10.76 -0.59 -4.96
N LEU A 17 -10.84 0.70 -5.28
CA LEU A 17 -11.36 1.70 -4.35
C LEU A 17 -12.86 1.77 -4.64
N LEU A 18 -13.69 1.57 -3.62
CA LEU A 18 -15.13 1.65 -3.79
C LEU A 18 -15.56 3.10 -4.00
N GLY A 19 -16.35 3.32 -5.05
CA GLY A 19 -16.95 4.63 -5.33
C GLY A 19 -18.19 4.91 -4.47
N LEU A 20 -18.72 6.13 -4.58
CA LEU A 20 -19.92 6.62 -3.86
C LEU A 20 -21.21 5.80 -4.08
N ALA A 21 -21.20 4.84 -5.00
CA ALA A 21 -22.35 4.01 -5.37
C ALA A 21 -22.16 2.52 -5.01
N SER A 22 -21.25 2.15 -4.11
CA SER A 22 -21.04 0.73 -3.79
C SER A 22 -22.26 0.11 -3.10
N GLU A 23 -22.88 -0.86 -3.78
CA GLU A 23 -24.05 -1.63 -3.34
C GLU A 23 -23.72 -2.76 -2.33
N SER A 24 -22.53 -2.74 -1.71
CA SER A 24 -22.21 -3.70 -0.64
C SER A 24 -22.72 -3.18 0.69
N GLU A 25 -23.58 -3.94 1.37
CA GLU A 25 -24.12 -3.60 2.71
C GLU A 25 -23.02 -3.34 3.75
N ASP A 26 -21.80 -3.86 3.52
CA ASP A 26 -20.71 -3.88 4.51
C ASP A 26 -19.52 -2.95 4.20
N ALA A 27 -19.52 -2.18 3.11
CA ALA A 27 -18.40 -1.28 2.75
C ALA A 27 -18.86 0.12 2.32
N ASN A 28 -18.09 1.11 2.76
CA ASN A 28 -18.34 2.52 2.50
C ASN A 28 -17.57 3.00 1.25
N PRO A 29 -18.05 4.06 0.60
CA PRO A 29 -17.27 4.81 -0.37
C PRO A 29 -15.89 5.20 0.19
N GLY A 30 -14.84 5.02 -0.61
CA GLY A 30 -13.48 5.29 -0.18
C GLY A 30 -12.78 4.13 0.53
N ASN A 31 -13.45 3.01 0.82
CA ASN A 31 -12.74 1.81 1.26
C ASN A 31 -11.98 1.16 0.11
N LEU A 32 -10.79 0.64 0.41
CA LEU A 32 -10.16 -0.40 -0.41
C LEU A 32 -10.98 -1.68 -0.29
N PHE A 33 -11.07 -2.40 -1.39
CA PHE A 33 -11.85 -3.61 -1.49
C PHE A 33 -11.13 -4.63 -2.36
N PHE A 34 -11.14 -5.88 -1.91
CA PHE A 34 -10.59 -7.01 -2.64
C PHE A 34 -11.57 -8.16 -2.60
N GLN A 35 -11.85 -8.74 -3.75
CA GLN A 35 -12.69 -9.93 -3.84
C GLN A 35 -12.13 -10.91 -4.87
N VAL A 36 -12.20 -12.18 -4.52
CA VAL A 36 -11.99 -13.30 -5.44
C VAL A 36 -13.34 -13.64 -6.07
N SER A 37 -13.42 -13.65 -7.40
CA SER A 37 -14.66 -14.04 -8.09
C SER A 37 -14.74 -15.57 -8.16
N GLY A 38 -15.85 -16.11 -7.65
CA GLY A 38 -16.04 -17.56 -7.46
C GLY A 38 -17.30 -17.90 -6.66
N GLY A 39 -18.29 -16.99 -6.65
CA GLY A 39 -19.61 -17.15 -6.04
C GLY A 39 -19.62 -17.89 -4.70
N LEU A 40 -19.07 -17.30 -3.63
CA LEU A 40 -19.38 -17.65 -2.22
C LEU A 40 -18.78 -16.64 -1.21
N ASP A 41 -18.71 -15.34 -1.49
CA ASP A 41 -18.64 -14.22 -0.52
C ASP A 41 -17.46 -13.91 0.45
N PRO A 42 -16.26 -14.54 0.48
CA PRO A 42 -15.14 -13.98 1.22
C PRO A 42 -14.50 -12.83 0.43
N HIS A 43 -14.69 -11.62 0.92
CA HIS A 43 -14.04 -10.40 0.46
C HIS A 43 -13.26 -9.75 1.61
N GLY A 44 -12.25 -8.96 1.26
CA GLY A 44 -11.54 -8.11 2.20
C GLY A 44 -11.86 -6.65 1.92
N LYS A 45 -11.91 -5.84 2.97
CA LYS A 45 -12.02 -4.39 2.85
C LYS A 45 -11.11 -3.69 3.86
N SER A 46 -10.78 -2.44 3.59
CA SER A 46 -10.17 -1.57 4.60
C SER A 46 -11.20 -1.19 5.67
N ALA A 47 -10.74 -1.01 6.89
CA ALA A 47 -11.50 -0.36 7.96
C ALA A 47 -11.57 1.15 7.72
N GLY A 48 -10.45 1.76 7.32
CA GLY A 48 -10.37 3.17 6.95
C GLY A 48 -10.90 3.47 5.55
N GLU A 49 -11.38 4.70 5.39
CA GLU A 49 -11.74 5.28 4.10
C GLU A 49 -10.61 6.20 3.63
N LEU A 50 -10.29 6.19 2.34
CA LEU A 50 -9.34 7.11 1.73
C LEU A 50 -10.05 8.41 1.33
N PRO A 51 -9.71 9.56 1.93
CA PRO A 51 -10.29 10.85 1.56
C PRO A 51 -10.02 11.20 0.10
N LEU A 52 -11.02 11.80 -0.56
CA LEU A 52 -10.87 12.26 -1.95
C LEU A 52 -9.89 13.44 -2.06
N ASN A 53 -9.37 13.64 -3.26
CA ASN A 53 -8.50 14.79 -3.63
C ASN A 53 -7.17 14.83 -2.85
N SER A 54 -6.63 13.69 -2.46
CA SER A 54 -5.30 13.55 -1.87
C SER A 54 -4.62 12.29 -2.41
N TRP A 55 -3.29 12.32 -2.48
CA TRP A 55 -2.50 11.12 -2.79
C TRP A 55 -2.48 10.21 -1.57
N HIS A 56 -2.68 8.92 -1.82
CA HIS A 56 -2.69 7.87 -0.80
C HIS A 56 -1.87 6.69 -1.29
N HIS A 57 -1.16 6.04 -0.37
CA HIS A 57 -0.50 4.78 -0.64
C HIS A 57 -1.37 3.63 -0.15
N ALA A 58 -1.75 2.75 -1.06
CA ALA A 58 -2.71 1.68 -0.81
C ALA A 58 -2.08 0.33 -1.19
N VAL A 59 -1.96 -0.57 -0.21
CA VAL A 59 -1.36 -1.90 -0.44
C VAL A 59 -2.31 -2.99 0.03
N THR A 60 -2.34 -4.09 -0.71
CA THR A 60 -2.99 -5.33 -0.28
C THR A 60 -2.02 -6.48 -0.47
N THR A 61 -1.79 -7.22 0.60
CA THR A 61 -0.99 -8.45 0.57
C THR A 61 -1.89 -9.65 0.80
N TYR A 62 -1.66 -10.72 0.05
CA TYR A 62 -2.34 -11.99 0.25
C TYR A 62 -1.32 -13.10 0.47
N SER A 63 -1.57 -13.95 1.47
CA SER A 63 -0.82 -15.17 1.70
C SER A 63 -1.76 -16.37 1.55
N SER A 64 -1.41 -17.29 0.65
CA SER A 64 -2.16 -18.52 0.40
C SER A 64 -1.94 -19.58 1.48
N ALA A 65 -0.84 -19.48 2.23
CA ALA A 65 -0.48 -20.44 3.28
C ALA A 65 -1.44 -20.38 4.47
N ASP A 66 -1.90 -19.17 4.82
CA ASP A 66 -2.80 -18.87 5.93
C ASP A 66 -4.14 -18.28 5.47
N GLN A 67 -4.37 -18.18 4.15
CA GLN A 67 -5.57 -17.59 3.55
C GLN A 67 -5.87 -16.19 4.11
N THR A 68 -4.83 -15.40 4.34
CA THR A 68 -4.92 -14.11 4.99
C THR A 68 -4.64 -12.98 4.01
N LEU A 69 -5.57 -12.03 3.98
CA LEU A 69 -5.47 -10.77 3.28
C LEU A 69 -5.22 -9.65 4.29
N LYS A 70 -4.18 -8.84 4.06
CA LYS A 70 -3.92 -7.63 4.83
C LYS A 70 -3.99 -6.41 3.93
N MET A 71 -4.62 -5.34 4.41
CA MET A 71 -4.64 -4.05 3.73
C MET A 71 -3.88 -3.00 4.53
N TYR A 72 -3.18 -2.13 3.81
CA TYR A 72 -2.40 -1.05 4.39
C TYR A 72 -2.79 0.26 3.71
N LEU A 73 -3.03 1.28 4.53
CA LEU A 73 -3.28 2.65 4.10
C LEU A 73 -2.13 3.53 4.62
N ASP A 74 -1.50 4.29 3.73
CA ASP A 74 -0.40 5.21 4.04
C ASP A 74 0.71 4.57 4.88
N GLY A 75 1.09 3.35 4.49
CA GLY A 75 2.17 2.57 5.11
C GLY A 75 1.80 1.87 6.41
N ARG A 76 0.55 1.97 6.89
CA ARG A 76 0.11 1.36 8.16
C ARG A 76 -0.88 0.23 7.91
N LEU A 77 -0.77 -0.85 8.70
CA LEU A 77 -1.74 -1.93 8.69
C LEU A 77 -3.12 -1.38 9.10
N ASP A 78 -4.11 -1.57 8.24
CA ASP A 78 -5.46 -1.07 8.43
C ASP A 78 -6.45 -2.21 8.70
N SER A 79 -6.34 -3.33 7.96
CA SER A 79 -7.22 -4.48 8.18
C SER A 79 -6.54 -5.81 7.91
N VAL A 80 -7.06 -6.85 8.58
CA VAL A 80 -6.68 -8.25 8.40
C VAL A 80 -7.95 -9.07 8.23
N GLN A 81 -8.04 -9.80 7.13
CA GLN A 81 -9.16 -10.69 6.83
C GLN A 81 -8.62 -12.10 6.58
N THR A 82 -9.14 -13.07 7.33
CA THR A 82 -8.79 -14.49 7.21
C THR A 82 -9.86 -15.25 6.43
N GLY A 83 -9.50 -16.42 5.92
CA GLY A 83 -10.43 -17.29 5.17
C GLY A 83 -10.73 -16.76 3.77
N ILE A 84 -9.86 -15.90 3.23
CA ILE A 84 -9.94 -15.47 1.84
C ILE A 84 -9.36 -16.60 0.95
N PRO A 85 -10.17 -17.20 0.05
CA PRO A 85 -9.71 -18.21 -0.89
C PRO A 85 -8.58 -17.69 -1.74
N SER A 86 -7.76 -18.60 -2.26
CA SER A 86 -6.69 -18.20 -3.17
C SER A 86 -7.30 -17.55 -4.42
N PRO A 87 -6.85 -16.34 -4.80
CA PRO A 87 -7.31 -15.69 -6.01
C PRO A 87 -7.10 -16.59 -7.21
N SER A 88 -8.17 -16.90 -7.95
CA SER A 88 -8.03 -17.65 -9.19
C SER A 88 -7.22 -16.83 -10.19
N ILE A 89 -6.21 -17.47 -10.80
CA ILE A 89 -5.42 -16.92 -11.91
C ILE A 89 -5.70 -17.66 -13.22
N THR A 90 -6.72 -18.55 -13.25
CA THR A 90 -6.95 -19.45 -14.38
C THR A 90 -7.55 -18.77 -15.60
N THR A 91 -8.16 -17.60 -15.42
CA THR A 91 -8.64 -16.76 -16.52
C THR A 91 -7.48 -16.38 -17.46
N THR A 92 -7.73 -16.48 -18.77
CA THR A 92 -6.82 -15.99 -19.82
C THR A 92 -7.05 -14.52 -20.20
N ASP A 93 -7.96 -13.82 -19.51
CA ASP A 93 -8.32 -12.44 -19.82
C ASP A 93 -7.18 -11.46 -19.49
N ASN A 94 -7.25 -10.25 -20.02
CA ASN A 94 -6.25 -9.23 -19.72
C ASN A 94 -6.36 -8.75 -18.26
N LEU A 95 -5.22 -8.37 -17.69
CA LEU A 95 -5.17 -7.53 -16.49
C LEU A 95 -5.53 -6.10 -16.88
N PHE A 96 -6.50 -5.51 -16.19
CA PHE A 96 -6.90 -4.13 -16.40
C PHE A 96 -6.49 -3.24 -15.22
N ILE A 97 -5.96 -2.07 -15.54
CA ILE A 97 -5.68 -0.99 -14.59
C ILE A 97 -6.66 0.15 -14.90
N GLY A 98 -7.27 0.70 -13.87
CA GLY A 98 -8.16 1.85 -13.98
C GLY A 98 -9.54 1.54 -14.54
N ARG A 99 -9.87 0.28 -14.82
CA ARG A 99 -11.20 -0.14 -15.27
C ARG A 99 -11.50 -1.61 -14.93
N ASP A 100 -12.77 -1.95 -14.97
CA ASP A 100 -13.24 -3.33 -14.89
C ASP A 100 -13.18 -4.03 -16.26
N SER A 101 -13.22 -5.36 -16.25
CA SER A 101 -13.24 -6.20 -17.44
C SER A 101 -14.63 -6.38 -18.03
N LEU A 102 -15.70 -6.05 -17.28
CA LEU A 102 -17.08 -6.15 -17.75
C LEU A 102 -17.30 -5.22 -18.96
N ASN A 103 -17.69 -5.83 -20.08
CA ASN A 103 -17.97 -5.13 -21.33
C ASN A 103 -19.38 -4.50 -21.30
N THR A 104 -19.58 -3.51 -20.43
CA THR A 104 -20.82 -2.71 -20.39
C THR A 104 -20.60 -1.39 -21.13
N THR A 105 -21.65 -0.87 -21.76
CA THR A 105 -21.63 0.38 -22.54
C THR A 105 -21.22 1.60 -21.70
N GLU A 106 -21.36 1.53 -20.37
CA GLU A 106 -21.00 2.62 -19.45
C GLU A 106 -19.68 2.39 -18.70
N GLY A 107 -19.18 1.15 -18.60
CA GLY A 107 -17.90 0.75 -18.01
C GLY A 107 -17.63 1.24 -16.58
N TYR A 108 -17.20 0.34 -15.69
CA TYR A 108 -16.68 0.79 -14.39
C TYR A 108 -15.25 1.31 -14.58
N PHE A 109 -15.08 2.63 -14.58
CA PHE A 109 -13.78 3.30 -14.69
C PHE A 109 -13.38 3.95 -13.36
N PHE A 110 -12.10 3.85 -13.02
CA PHE A 110 -11.52 4.58 -11.91
C PHE A 110 -11.45 6.07 -12.26
N GLN A 111 -11.98 6.91 -11.37
CA GLN A 111 -11.98 8.36 -11.51
C GLN A 111 -10.96 8.97 -10.55
N GLY A 112 -9.72 9.12 -11.03
CA GLY A 112 -8.62 9.66 -10.25
C GLY A 112 -7.29 9.55 -10.98
N ALA A 113 -6.21 9.88 -10.29
CA ALA A 113 -4.84 9.64 -10.75
C ALA A 113 -4.29 8.35 -10.13
N LEU A 114 -3.45 7.64 -10.87
CA LEU A 114 -2.69 6.49 -10.40
C LEU A 114 -1.22 6.76 -10.71
N ASP A 115 -0.35 6.38 -9.78
CA ASP A 115 1.10 6.43 -9.96
C ASP A 115 1.73 5.22 -9.25
N ASP A 116 2.95 4.87 -9.64
CA ASP A 116 3.80 3.84 -9.02
C ASP A 116 3.13 2.46 -8.77
N ILE A 117 2.47 1.94 -9.80
CA ILE A 117 1.73 0.67 -9.71
C ILE A 117 2.70 -0.51 -9.72
N ARG A 118 2.68 -1.30 -8.63
CA ARG A 118 3.57 -2.46 -8.42
C ARG A 118 2.77 -3.73 -8.13
N ILE A 119 3.21 -4.87 -8.66
CA ILE A 119 2.63 -6.20 -8.41
C ILE A 119 3.75 -7.17 -8.08
N TYR A 120 3.59 -7.91 -6.98
CA TYR A 120 4.58 -8.86 -6.48
C TYR A 120 4.03 -10.28 -6.48
N ASN A 121 4.92 -11.26 -6.63
CA ASN A 121 4.58 -12.69 -6.54
C ASN A 121 4.71 -13.25 -5.11
N ARG A 122 4.81 -12.37 -4.11
CA ARG A 122 4.89 -12.70 -2.69
C ARG A 122 4.17 -11.64 -1.86
N ALA A 123 3.79 -12.00 -0.64
CA ALA A 123 3.40 -11.00 0.35
C ALA A 123 4.63 -10.16 0.75
N LEU A 124 4.47 -8.84 0.76
CA LEU A 124 5.46 -7.93 1.33
C LEU A 124 5.36 -7.94 2.86
N SER A 125 6.49 -7.74 3.51
CA SER A 125 6.57 -7.46 4.95
C SER A 125 6.11 -6.04 5.27
N GLU A 126 5.77 -5.79 6.53
CA GLU A 126 5.32 -4.46 6.99
C GLU A 126 6.43 -3.40 6.81
N SER A 127 7.69 -3.76 7.04
CA SER A 127 8.84 -2.88 6.82
C SER A 127 8.99 -2.49 5.35
N GLU A 128 8.85 -3.44 4.42
CA GLU A 128 8.92 -3.14 2.98
C GLU A 128 7.78 -2.19 2.56
N ILE A 129 6.58 -2.39 3.08
CA ILE A 129 5.42 -1.53 2.78
C ILE A 129 5.65 -0.11 3.29
N ILE A 130 6.23 0.04 4.48
CA ILE A 130 6.61 1.34 5.04
C ILE A 130 7.68 1.99 4.15
N GLU A 131 8.70 1.25 3.71
CA GLU A 131 9.74 1.79 2.82
C GLU A 131 9.15 2.29 1.49
N LEU A 132 8.25 1.52 0.87
CA LEU A 132 7.57 1.90 -0.37
C LEU A 132 6.66 3.13 -0.18
N PHE A 133 5.96 3.21 0.96
CA PHE A 133 5.16 4.39 1.30
C PHE A 133 6.02 5.65 1.29
N TRP A 134 7.16 5.59 1.99
CA TRP A 134 8.03 6.75 2.11
C TRP A 134 8.71 7.07 0.78
N GLU A 135 9.10 6.08 -0.03
CA GLU A 135 9.68 6.30 -1.37
C GLU A 135 8.83 7.28 -2.20
N GLY A 136 7.50 7.19 -2.12
CA GLY A 136 6.57 8.09 -2.80
C GLY A 136 6.43 9.50 -2.19
N THR A 137 7.13 9.83 -1.09
CA THR A 137 6.90 11.06 -0.30
C THR A 137 8.05 12.08 -0.29
N ASN A 138 9.08 11.95 -1.15
CA ASN A 138 10.26 12.84 -1.16
C ASN A 138 10.92 13.02 0.23
N TYR A 139 11.01 11.95 1.00
CA TYR A 139 11.68 11.96 2.30
C TYR A 139 13.19 11.69 2.17
N ILE A 140 13.96 12.15 3.15
CA ILE A 140 15.37 11.78 3.30
C ILE A 140 15.42 10.49 4.12
N LYS A 141 15.94 9.41 3.53
CA LYS A 141 16.26 8.19 4.29
C LYS A 141 17.50 8.47 5.14
N ALA A 142 17.31 8.47 6.45
CA ALA A 142 18.38 8.62 7.42
C ALA A 142 18.67 7.25 8.06
N THR A 143 19.83 6.66 7.79
CA THR A 143 20.27 5.43 8.47
C THR A 143 20.95 5.83 9.77
N ILE A 144 20.42 5.34 10.90
CA ILE A 144 21.06 5.47 12.21
C ILE A 144 21.93 4.24 12.43
N ASP A 145 23.15 4.45 12.92
CA ASP A 145 24.10 3.39 13.24
C ASP A 145 23.50 2.44 14.29
N HIS A 146 23.45 1.15 13.95
CA HIS A 146 22.80 0.07 14.69
C HIS A 146 23.33 -0.07 16.12
N ASP A 147 24.60 0.31 16.36
CA ASP A 147 25.25 0.20 17.67
C ASP A 147 24.79 1.27 18.69
N LYS A 148 23.90 2.19 18.30
CA LYS A 148 23.42 3.31 19.13
C LYS A 148 21.91 3.34 19.37
N ILE A 149 21.18 2.30 18.97
CA ILE A 149 19.73 2.22 19.12
C ILE A 149 19.41 1.19 20.22
N ASP A 150 18.55 1.57 21.17
CA ASP A 150 17.99 0.65 22.17
C ASP A 150 17.31 -0.53 21.48
N GLU A 151 17.53 -1.77 21.92
CA GLU A 151 17.08 -2.99 21.24
C GLU A 151 15.55 -3.00 21.00
N ASP A 152 14.81 -2.27 21.83
CA ASP A 152 13.34 -2.11 21.73
C ASP A 152 12.86 -1.22 20.57
N LEU A 153 13.76 -0.51 19.88
CA LEU A 153 13.44 0.33 18.71
C LEU A 153 13.77 -0.38 17.37
N MET A 154 14.23 -1.64 17.41
CA MET A 154 14.75 -2.37 16.24
C MET A 154 13.71 -2.79 15.19
N ASP A 155 12.42 -2.82 15.52
CA ASP A 155 11.39 -3.35 14.61
C ASP A 155 10.75 -2.29 13.70
N PHE A 156 11.16 -1.02 13.79
CA PHE A 156 10.59 0.04 12.97
C PHE A 156 11.67 0.97 12.40
N PRO A 157 11.58 1.34 11.11
CA PRO A 157 12.43 2.41 10.59
C PRO A 157 12.13 3.71 11.34
N VAL A 158 13.15 4.29 11.97
CA VAL A 158 13.06 5.65 12.54
C VAL A 158 13.05 6.64 11.38
N VAL A 159 11.85 7.03 10.95
CA VAL A 159 11.67 8.04 9.91
C VAL A 159 11.41 9.39 10.56
N MET A 160 12.38 10.30 10.46
CA MET A 160 12.20 11.69 10.84
C MET A 160 11.72 12.50 9.64
N LYS A 161 10.55 13.13 9.76
CA LYS A 161 10.12 14.17 8.83
C LYS A 161 10.93 15.44 9.12
N LEU A 162 11.79 15.81 8.19
CA LEU A 162 12.46 17.11 8.17
C LEU A 162 11.79 17.93 7.07
N ASP A 163 11.26 19.11 7.42
CA ASP A 163 10.91 20.13 6.44
C ASP A 163 12.12 21.08 6.22
N GLU A 164 12.08 21.91 5.18
CA GLU A 164 13.17 22.86 4.87
C GLU A 164 13.46 23.83 6.03
N SER A 165 12.46 24.18 6.86
CA SER A 165 12.66 25.08 8.00
C SER A 165 13.40 24.41 9.17
N ASN A 166 13.34 23.08 9.28
CA ASN A 166 13.84 22.35 10.44
C ASN A 166 15.10 21.55 10.10
N ALA A 167 15.34 21.27 8.82
CA ALA A 167 16.50 20.51 8.36
C ALA A 167 17.81 21.20 8.75
N GLN A 168 17.93 22.52 8.56
CA GLN A 168 19.15 23.26 8.86
C GLN A 168 19.45 23.30 10.37
N ASP A 169 18.47 23.58 11.22
CA ASP A 169 18.63 23.55 12.69
C ASP A 169 18.99 22.15 13.20
N PHE A 170 18.42 21.12 12.59
CA PHE A 170 18.74 19.73 12.88
C PHE A 170 20.19 19.38 12.48
N PHE A 171 20.62 19.74 11.27
CA PHE A 171 22.00 19.57 10.83
C PHE A 171 22.98 20.34 11.74
N ASP A 172 22.66 21.57 12.10
CA ASP A 172 23.50 22.40 12.97
C ASP A 172 23.62 21.82 14.39
N ARG A 173 22.54 21.24 14.93
CA ARG A 173 22.54 20.56 16.25
C ARG A 173 23.30 19.23 16.24
N ILE A 174 23.31 18.50 15.12
CA ILE A 174 24.04 17.23 15.00
C ILE A 174 25.53 17.46 14.76
N VAL A 175 25.89 18.44 13.95
CA VAL A 175 27.29 18.79 13.64
C VAL A 175 28.00 19.39 14.86
N SER A 176 27.25 20.03 15.77
CA SER A 176 27.81 20.69 16.96
C SER A 176 28.02 19.80 18.19
N ASP A 177 27.57 18.54 18.20
CA ASP A 177 27.83 17.56 19.27
C ASP A 177 28.82 16.46 18.82
N PRO A 178 30.14 16.64 19.04
CA PRO A 178 31.14 15.65 18.66
C PRO A 178 31.09 14.35 19.50
N ALA A 179 30.36 14.31 20.63
CA ALA A 179 30.28 13.13 21.48
C ALA A 179 29.19 12.14 21.05
N ASN A 180 28.13 12.62 20.38
CA ASN A 180 26.96 11.79 19.99
C ASN A 180 26.71 11.69 18.48
N SER A 181 27.58 12.24 17.64
CA SER A 181 27.38 12.28 16.18
C SER A 181 26.87 10.95 15.59
N LEU A 182 25.64 10.98 15.08
CA LEU A 182 25.15 10.02 14.10
C LEU A 182 25.91 10.28 12.80
N LYS A 183 26.56 9.24 12.27
CA LYS A 183 27.25 9.35 10.98
C LYS A 183 26.23 9.16 9.87
N PHE A 184 25.84 10.24 9.20
CA PHE A 184 25.05 10.16 7.98
C PHE A 184 25.98 10.10 6.77
N GLN A 185 25.77 9.11 5.90
CA GLN A 185 26.33 9.13 4.56
C GLN A 185 25.29 9.78 3.65
N VAL A 186 25.58 10.99 3.15
CA VAL A 186 24.79 11.58 2.07
C VAL A 186 25.10 10.77 0.81
N VAL A 187 24.19 9.90 0.41
CA VAL A 187 24.25 9.24 -0.89
C VAL A 187 23.57 10.17 -1.89
N ASN A 188 24.37 10.99 -2.58
CA ASN A 188 23.87 11.73 -3.73
C ASN A 188 23.65 10.73 -4.87
N GLU A 189 22.41 10.35 -5.14
CA GLU A 189 22.07 9.61 -6.36
C GLU A 189 21.88 10.55 -7.56
N GLN A 190 22.84 11.45 -7.78
CA GLN A 190 23.01 12.13 -9.08
C GLN A 190 24.49 12.49 -9.28
N GLY A 191 25.16 11.76 -10.20
CA GLY A 191 26.34 12.21 -10.97
C GLY A 191 27.63 12.46 -10.21
#